data_AF-A0A6C0DTM1-F1
#
_entry.id   AF-A0A6C0DTM1-F1
#
_cell.length_a   1.000
_cell.length_b   1.000
_cell.length_c   1.000
_cell.angle_alpha   90.00
_cell.angle_beta   90.00
_cell.angle_gamma   90.00
#
_symmetry.space_group_name_H-M   'P 1'
#
loop_
_entity.id
_entity.type
_entity.pdbx_description
1 polymer ?
#
loop_
_entity_poly.entity_id
_entity_poly.type
_entity_poly.pdbx_seq_one_letter_code
_entity_poly.pdbx_strand_id
1 'polypeptide(L)'
;MDTRFWGPSGWRLLHLTVATPLHERKLSDLHKFFVNLPYVLPCKFCRYSLSGYYETRPVPTEGFERWLYEIHNDVNGKLRSQNLLKTPNPTYEAIHKLYSSWADTPCASTQMLGWDFLFSVANTTPSRSSHSSPMEGAPATIHTHSEKNKWNTMSYKERLPYIQTWWNLLGRVLPFKPWRHAWQRGETSMGRAPVKKGKKAVLAWLYRMEKYVCKTMAEEAPHNSFDGLCKEITAFSSGCGKKTSPRIKTCRAKKDSARSTLRRNRMKNYSQSGGFL
;
A
#
# COMPACT_ATOMS: atom_id res chain seq x y z
N MET A 1 4.81 -7.79 -5.84
CA MET A 1 4.21 -6.85 -6.80
C MET A 1 5.25 -5.85 -7.26
N ASP A 2 5.18 -5.42 -8.53
CA ASP A 2 6.06 -4.38 -9.08
C ASP A 2 5.84 -3.04 -8.37
N THR A 3 6.89 -2.46 -7.77
CA THR A 3 6.77 -1.23 -6.99
C THR A 3 6.35 -0.01 -7.79
N ARG A 4 6.51 -0.03 -9.12
CA ARG A 4 6.07 1.07 -10.00
C ARG A 4 4.55 1.07 -10.21
N PHE A 5 3.88 -0.03 -9.88
CA PHE A 5 2.42 -0.14 -9.97
C PHE A 5 1.75 0.40 -8.71
N TRP A 6 2.17 -0.09 -7.55
CA TRP A 6 1.49 0.21 -6.27
C TRP A 6 2.18 1.28 -5.44
N GLY A 7 3.47 1.55 -5.66
CA GLY A 7 4.28 2.45 -4.82
C GLY A 7 3.73 3.88 -4.79
N PRO A 8 3.60 4.55 -5.96
CA PRO A 8 3.02 5.91 -6.02
C PRO A 8 1.61 5.98 -5.43
N SER A 9 0.75 5.01 -5.76
CA SER A 9 -0.62 4.90 -5.23
C SER A 9 -0.64 4.79 -3.70
N GLY A 10 0.25 3.95 -3.14
CA GLY A 10 0.39 3.78 -1.70
C GLY A 10 0.89 5.05 -1.02
N TRP A 11 1.94 5.69 -1.54
CA TRP A 11 2.46 6.94 -0.97
C TRP A 11 1.41 8.05 -0.96
N ARG A 12 0.66 8.23 -2.05
CA ARG A 12 -0.41 9.22 -2.13
C ARG A 12 -1.48 8.98 -1.07
N LEU A 13 -1.92 7.73 -0.88
CA LEU A 13 -2.88 7.40 0.18
C LEU A 13 -2.31 7.67 1.59
N LEU A 14 -1.07 7.25 1.85
CA LEU A 14 -0.45 7.39 3.18
C LEU A 14 -0.19 8.86 3.55
N HIS A 15 0.35 9.66 2.63
CA HIS A 15 0.60 11.10 2.86
C HIS A 15 -0.71 11.86 3.02
N LEU A 16 -1.72 11.57 2.19
CA LEU A 16 -3.04 12.18 2.36
C LEU A 16 -3.68 11.80 3.69
N THR A 17 -3.52 10.55 4.13
CA THR A 17 -4.02 10.08 5.43
C THR A 17 -3.47 10.90 6.60
N VAL A 18 -2.19 11.26 6.58
CA VAL A 18 -1.54 12.00 7.68
C VAL A 18 -1.66 13.52 7.55
N ALA A 19 -1.85 14.04 6.34
CA ALA A 19 -2.04 15.47 6.08
C ALA A 19 -3.47 15.95 6.35
N THR A 20 -4.48 15.09 6.14
CA THR A 20 -5.86 15.46 6.49
C THR A 20 -6.00 15.59 8.01
N PRO A 21 -6.73 16.59 8.54
CA PRO A 21 -6.96 16.73 9.97
C PRO A 21 -7.68 15.51 10.57
N LEU A 22 -7.42 15.20 11.84
CA LEU A 22 -7.95 13.97 12.46
C LEU A 22 -9.47 13.92 12.49
N HIS A 23 -10.13 15.02 12.89
CA HIS A 23 -11.59 15.07 13.11
C HIS A 23 -12.08 13.85 13.93
N GLU A 24 -12.97 13.03 13.35
CA GLU A 24 -13.53 11.82 13.97
C GLU A 24 -12.54 10.63 14.08
N ARG A 25 -11.32 10.76 13.56
CA ARG A 25 -10.29 9.71 13.57
C ARG A 25 -9.50 9.73 14.88
N LYS A 26 -9.07 8.54 15.32
CA LYS A 26 -8.29 8.38 16.55
C LYS A 26 -6.81 8.25 16.24
N LEU A 27 -5.97 9.03 16.91
CA LEU A 27 -4.49 8.89 16.85
C LEU A 27 -4.04 7.45 17.11
N SER A 28 -4.68 6.76 18.06
CA SER A 28 -4.38 5.36 18.37
C SER A 28 -4.62 4.41 17.19
N ASP A 29 -5.61 4.70 16.34
CA ASP A 29 -5.92 3.88 15.16
C ASP A 29 -4.91 4.17 14.04
N LEU A 30 -4.50 5.43 13.85
CA LEU A 30 -3.39 5.78 12.94
C LEU A 30 -2.08 5.12 13.37
N HIS A 31 -1.73 5.22 14.65
CA HIS A 31 -0.54 4.57 15.21
C HIS A 31 -0.55 3.07 14.91
N LYS A 32 -1.64 2.37 15.26
CA LYS A 32 -1.77 0.92 14.98
C LYS A 32 -1.71 0.61 13.49
N PHE A 33 -2.30 1.46 12.64
CA PHE A 33 -2.29 1.28 11.19
C PHE A 33 -0.85 1.33 10.64
N PHE A 34 -0.07 2.34 11.05
CA PHE A 34 1.33 2.48 10.63
C PHE A 34 2.25 1.43 11.24
N VAL A 35 2.05 1.04 12.51
CA VAL A 35 2.79 -0.09 13.12
C VAL A 35 2.61 -1.39 12.33
N ASN A 36 1.43 -1.61 11.74
CA ASN A 36 1.16 -2.81 10.94
C ASN A 36 1.61 -2.69 9.47
N LEU A 37 1.96 -1.50 8.98
CA LEU A 37 2.31 -1.26 7.58
C LEU A 37 3.47 -2.15 7.06
N PRO A 38 4.58 -2.38 7.81
CA PRO A 38 5.68 -3.25 7.36
C PRO A 38 5.27 -4.71 7.12
N TYR A 39 4.14 -5.17 7.68
CA TYR A 39 3.69 -6.56 7.56
C TYR A 39 2.83 -6.79 6.33
N VAL A 40 2.25 -5.73 5.75
CA VAL A 40 1.30 -5.82 4.63
C VAL A 40 1.91 -5.47 3.28
N LEU A 41 3.08 -4.80 3.23
CA LEU A 41 3.63 -4.34 1.96
C LEU A 41 3.79 -5.50 0.96
N PRO A 42 3.37 -5.34 -0.30
CA PRO A 42 3.30 -6.42 -1.29
C PRO A 42 4.67 -6.71 -1.96
N CYS A 43 5.75 -6.55 -1.20
CA CYS A 43 7.15 -6.60 -1.65
C CYS A 43 8.06 -6.95 -0.46
N LYS A 44 8.71 -8.12 -0.50
CA LYS A 44 9.56 -8.58 0.62
C LYS A 44 10.73 -7.65 0.91
N PHE A 45 11.39 -7.11 -0.12
CA PHE A 45 12.49 -6.15 0.06
C PHE A 45 12.05 -4.81 0.63
N CYS A 46 10.79 -4.44 0.39
CA CYS A 46 10.20 -3.22 0.92
C CYS A 46 9.85 -3.42 2.41
N ARG A 47 9.37 -4.61 2.79
CA ARG A 47 9.19 -4.99 4.21
C ARG A 47 10.51 -5.01 4.97
N TYR A 48 11.55 -5.62 4.39
CA TYR A 48 12.90 -5.62 4.97
C TYR A 48 13.38 -4.19 5.27
N SER A 49 13.36 -3.32 4.26
CA SER A 49 13.84 -1.95 4.43
C SER A 49 12.97 -1.12 5.37
N LEU A 50 11.64 -1.18 5.25
CA LEU A 50 10.76 -0.42 6.13
C LEU A 50 10.88 -0.87 7.59
N SER A 51 11.05 -2.18 7.84
CA SER A 51 11.30 -2.67 9.20
C SER A 51 12.60 -2.09 9.76
N GLY A 52 13.66 -2.00 8.94
CA GLY A 52 14.91 -1.35 9.35
C GLY A 52 14.77 0.15 9.60
N TYR A 53 13.98 0.87 8.80
CA TYR A 53 13.72 2.30 9.06
C TYR A 53 12.92 2.53 10.34
N TYR A 54 12.05 1.59 10.73
CA TYR A 54 11.29 1.71 11.98
C TYR A 54 12.16 1.47 13.23
N GLU A 55 13.33 0.84 13.10
CA GLU A 55 14.30 0.71 14.20
C GLU A 55 14.93 2.06 14.55
N THR A 56 15.16 2.92 13.55
CA THR A 56 15.76 4.25 13.74
C THR A 56 14.72 5.37 13.84
N ARG A 57 13.54 5.17 13.26
CA ARG A 57 12.41 6.11 13.24
C ARG A 57 11.12 5.37 13.63
N PRO A 58 10.94 5.04 14.92
CA PRO A 58 9.75 4.35 15.39
C PRO A 58 8.48 5.14 15.03
N VAL A 59 7.36 4.43 14.86
CA VAL A 59 6.07 5.08 14.59
C VAL A 59 5.74 6.00 15.75
N PRO A 60 5.49 7.30 15.52
CA PRO A 60 5.32 8.25 16.59
C PRO A 60 3.88 8.21 17.12
N THR A 61 3.65 8.80 18.28
CA THR A 61 2.31 9.00 18.85
C THR A 61 1.59 10.21 18.25
N GLU A 62 2.34 11.17 17.71
CA GLU A 62 1.90 12.39 17.04
C GLU A 62 2.89 12.80 15.94
N GLY A 63 2.64 13.87 15.17
CA GLY A 63 3.61 14.32 14.16
C GLY A 63 3.83 13.34 12.99
N PHE A 64 2.82 12.52 12.66
CA PHE A 64 2.88 11.49 11.61
C PHE A 64 3.32 12.01 10.25
N GLU A 65 2.95 13.25 9.89
CA GLU A 65 3.29 13.83 8.60
C GLU A 65 4.81 13.97 8.41
N ARG A 66 5.49 14.59 9.38
CA ARG A 66 6.95 14.76 9.35
C ARG A 66 7.66 13.41 9.39
N TRP A 67 7.20 12.49 10.25
CA TRP A 67 7.76 11.14 10.31
C TRP A 67 7.61 10.39 8.97
N LEU A 68 6.43 10.44 8.34
CA LEU A 68 6.20 9.76 7.06
C LEU A 68 7.02 10.39 5.93
N TYR A 69 7.21 11.71 5.94
CA TYR A 69 8.12 12.41 5.03
C TYR A 69 9.55 11.89 5.15
N GLU A 70 10.07 11.73 6.37
CA GLU A 70 11.42 11.21 6.60
C GLU A 70 11.56 9.75 6.16
N ILE A 71 10.59 8.90 6.49
CA ILE A 71 10.55 7.50 6.01
C ILE A 71 10.52 7.45 4.47
N HIS A 72 9.76 8.34 3.81
CA HIS A 72 9.74 8.40 2.35
C HIS A 72 11.11 8.81 1.78
N ASN A 73 11.81 9.73 2.43
CA ASN A 73 13.14 10.15 2.05
C ASN A 73 14.20 9.04 2.24
N ASP A 74 14.06 8.21 3.28
CA ASP A 74 14.92 7.02 3.48
C ASP A 74 14.71 6.00 2.33
N VAL A 75 13.46 5.81 1.91
CA VAL A 75 13.13 4.99 0.73
C VAL A 75 13.71 5.61 -0.56
N ASN A 76 13.60 6.92 -0.75
CA ASN A 76 14.18 7.62 -1.90
C ASN A 76 15.70 7.48 -1.95
N GLY A 77 16.37 7.60 -0.80
CA GLY A 77 17.81 7.35 -0.67
C GLY A 77 18.19 5.95 -1.12
N LYS A 78 17.44 4.93 -0.68
CA LYS A 78 17.60 3.55 -1.15
C LYS A 78 17.35 3.38 -2.65
N LEU A 79 16.37 4.07 -3.23
CA LEU A 79 16.11 3.98 -4.67
C LEU A 79 17.21 4.66 -5.50
N ARG A 80 17.75 5.79 -5.03
CA ARG A 80 18.90 6.48 -5.64
C ARG A 80 20.15 5.62 -5.62
N SER A 81 20.44 4.93 -4.51
CA SER A 81 21.59 4.00 -4.44
C SER A 81 21.46 2.77 -5.35
N GLN A 82 20.27 2.50 -5.88
CA GLN A 82 20.03 1.47 -6.90
C GLN A 82 19.93 2.05 -8.33
N ASN A 83 20.19 3.35 -8.52
CA ASN A 83 19.99 4.07 -9.78
C ASN A 83 18.54 3.97 -10.32
N LEU A 84 17.57 3.91 -9.41
CA LEU A 84 16.15 3.71 -9.71
C LEU A 84 15.30 4.99 -9.57
N LEU A 85 15.90 6.05 -9.02
CA LEU A 85 15.38 7.39 -8.84
C LEU A 85 16.54 8.36 -9.07
N LYS A 86 16.29 9.50 -9.74
CA LYS A 86 17.31 10.51 -10.03
C LYS A 86 17.02 11.87 -9.42
N THR A 87 15.76 12.13 -9.09
CA THR A 87 15.32 13.41 -8.53
C THR A 87 15.77 13.55 -7.07
N PRO A 88 16.08 14.79 -6.63
CA PRO A 88 16.32 15.07 -5.21
C PRO A 88 15.03 14.90 -4.40
N ASN A 89 15.18 14.82 -3.08
CA ASN A 89 14.02 14.85 -2.19
C ASN A 89 13.40 16.27 -2.23
N PRO A 90 12.08 16.40 -2.29
CA PRO A 90 11.42 17.68 -2.07
C PRO A 90 11.60 18.13 -0.61
N THR A 91 11.45 19.43 -0.36
CA THR A 91 11.45 19.94 1.03
C THR A 91 10.19 19.50 1.77
N TYR A 92 10.23 19.51 3.10
CA TYR A 92 9.06 19.17 3.91
C TYR A 92 7.92 20.17 3.66
N GLU A 93 8.25 21.46 3.55
CA GLU A 93 7.31 22.55 3.35
C GLU A 93 6.56 22.40 2.01
N ALA A 94 7.26 21.96 0.96
CA ALA A 94 6.64 21.68 -0.32
C ALA A 94 5.65 20.51 -0.26
N ILE A 95 6.00 19.44 0.46
CA ILE A 95 5.12 18.27 0.64
C ILE A 95 3.93 18.61 1.53
N HIS A 96 4.16 19.33 2.63
CA HIS A 96 3.11 19.79 3.53
C HIS A 96 2.10 20.66 2.80
N LYS A 97 2.60 21.66 2.03
CA LYS A 97 1.74 22.52 1.21
C LYS A 97 0.94 21.72 0.18
N LEU A 98 1.58 20.79 -0.53
CA LEU A 98 0.93 19.96 -1.54
C LEU A 98 -0.24 19.16 -0.95
N TYR A 99 -0.01 18.39 0.13
CA TYR A 99 -1.03 17.51 0.67
C TYR A 99 -2.07 18.23 1.52
N SER A 100 -1.72 19.34 2.18
CA SER A 100 -2.70 20.18 2.89
C SER A 100 -3.65 20.85 1.90
N SER A 101 -3.11 21.49 0.84
CA SER A 101 -3.93 22.10 -0.22
C SER A 101 -4.85 21.06 -0.87
N TRP A 102 -4.35 19.84 -1.06
CA TRP A 102 -5.16 18.75 -1.57
C TRP A 102 -6.26 18.35 -0.59
N ALA A 103 -5.93 18.12 0.68
CA ALA A 103 -6.91 17.73 1.70
C ALA A 103 -8.05 18.75 1.82
N ASP A 104 -7.77 20.03 1.60
CA ASP A 104 -8.74 21.12 1.67
C ASP A 104 -9.56 21.29 0.39
N THR A 105 -9.16 20.67 -0.72
CA THR A 105 -9.89 20.78 -1.99
C THR A 105 -11.21 19.99 -1.89
N PRO A 106 -12.39 20.58 -2.16
CA PRO A 106 -13.68 19.88 -2.02
C PRO A 106 -13.78 18.57 -2.80
N CYS A 107 -13.23 18.53 -4.01
CA CYS A 107 -13.22 17.34 -4.86
C CYS A 107 -12.24 16.25 -4.40
N ALA A 108 -11.34 16.52 -3.45
CA ALA A 108 -10.42 15.50 -2.94
C ALA A 108 -11.14 14.34 -2.27
N SER A 109 -12.33 14.62 -1.73
CA SER A 109 -13.17 13.63 -1.04
C SER A 109 -14.12 12.86 -1.97
N THR A 110 -14.23 13.23 -3.26
CA THR A 110 -15.24 12.66 -4.16
C THR A 110 -14.82 11.34 -4.79
N GLN A 111 -13.52 11.03 -4.84
CA GLN A 111 -13.02 9.77 -5.39
C GLN A 111 -11.97 9.14 -4.47
N MET A 112 -12.19 7.89 -4.07
CA MET A 112 -11.20 7.18 -3.24
C MET A 112 -9.92 6.84 -4.01
N LEU A 113 -8.78 7.14 -3.38
CA LEU A 113 -7.45 6.88 -3.91
C LEU A 113 -6.81 5.67 -3.24
N GLY A 114 -5.72 5.17 -3.83
CA GLY A 114 -4.92 4.08 -3.25
C GLY A 114 -5.34 2.67 -3.68
N TRP A 115 -6.33 2.52 -4.57
CA TRP A 115 -6.84 1.21 -5.00
C TRP A 115 -5.74 0.28 -5.52
N ASP A 116 -4.78 0.75 -6.32
CA ASP A 116 -3.67 -0.09 -6.81
C ASP A 116 -2.81 -0.66 -5.68
N PHE A 117 -2.62 0.13 -4.62
CA PHE A 117 -1.94 -0.32 -3.41
C PHE A 117 -2.79 -1.35 -2.65
N LEU A 118 -4.06 -1.05 -2.41
CA LEU A 118 -4.98 -1.96 -1.71
C LEU A 118 -5.11 -3.31 -2.43
N PHE A 119 -5.30 -3.30 -3.75
CA PHE A 119 -5.35 -4.51 -4.57
C PHE A 119 -4.02 -5.27 -4.61
N SER A 120 -2.89 -4.57 -4.55
CA SER A 120 -1.59 -5.21 -4.45
C SER A 120 -1.39 -5.90 -3.10
N VAL A 121 -1.84 -5.28 -2.00
CA VAL A 121 -1.88 -5.91 -0.66
C VAL A 121 -2.79 -7.15 -0.70
N ALA A 122 -4.02 -7.02 -1.22
CA ALA A 122 -4.97 -8.12 -1.35
C ALA A 122 -4.39 -9.29 -2.15
N ASN A 123 -3.76 -9.02 -3.31
CA ASN A 123 -3.15 -10.03 -4.16
C ASN A 123 -1.98 -10.78 -3.51
N THR A 124 -1.31 -10.15 -2.54
CA THR A 124 -0.19 -10.75 -1.81
C THR A 124 -0.58 -11.29 -0.44
N THR A 125 -1.87 -11.36 -0.13
CA THR A 125 -2.38 -12.03 1.08
C THR A 125 -1.87 -13.47 1.09
N PRO A 126 -1.08 -13.88 2.10
CA PRO A 126 -0.46 -15.18 2.12
C PRO A 126 -1.48 -16.27 2.46
N SER A 127 -1.16 -17.49 2.06
CA SER A 127 -1.91 -18.72 2.29
C SER A 127 -0.93 -19.86 2.55
N ARG A 128 -1.45 -21.07 2.84
CA ARG A 128 -0.62 -22.29 2.97
C ARG A 128 0.27 -22.54 1.75
N SER A 129 -0.20 -22.20 0.54
CA SER A 129 0.55 -22.36 -0.72
C SER A 129 1.48 -21.19 -1.04
N SER A 130 1.55 -20.17 -0.18
CA SER A 130 2.42 -19.03 -0.39
C SER A 130 3.84 -19.35 0.06
N HIS A 131 4.76 -19.44 -0.91
CA HIS A 131 6.18 -19.62 -0.65
C HIS A 131 6.95 -18.36 -1.07
N SER A 132 7.78 -17.85 -0.16
CA SER A 132 8.70 -16.75 -0.41
C SER A 132 10.00 -17.04 0.33
N SER A 133 11.13 -16.98 -0.38
CA SER A 133 12.43 -17.27 0.21
C SER A 133 12.82 -16.18 1.22
N PRO A 134 13.54 -16.54 2.30
CA PRO A 134 14.16 -15.58 3.20
C PRO A 134 14.99 -14.52 2.46
N MET A 135 15.24 -13.42 3.15
CA MET A 135 16.26 -12.46 2.72
C MET A 135 17.64 -13.10 2.81
N GLU A 136 18.56 -12.71 1.94
CA GLU A 136 19.95 -13.15 2.03
C GLU A 136 20.59 -12.69 3.34
N GLY A 137 21.41 -13.55 3.94
CA GLY A 137 22.01 -13.28 5.25
C GLY A 137 21.03 -13.32 6.42
N ALA A 138 19.82 -13.87 6.23
CA ALA A 138 18.89 -14.09 7.33
C ALA A 138 19.56 -14.92 8.45
N PRO A 139 19.53 -14.45 9.72
CA PRO A 139 20.08 -15.19 10.85
C PRO A 139 19.45 -16.59 10.96
N ALA A 140 20.24 -17.56 11.42
CA ALA A 140 19.79 -18.94 11.61
C ALA A 140 18.65 -19.03 12.64
N THR A 141 18.71 -18.19 13.67
CA THR A 141 17.72 -18.16 14.74
C THR A 141 17.08 -16.77 14.81
N ILE A 142 15.75 -16.71 14.72
CA ILE A 142 14.98 -15.46 14.79
C ILE A 142 13.77 -15.69 15.68
N HIS A 143 13.67 -14.91 16.75
CA HIS A 143 12.66 -15.13 17.79
C HIS A 143 11.48 -14.16 17.66
N THR A 144 11.72 -12.89 17.30
CA THR A 144 10.66 -11.89 17.31
C THR A 144 9.90 -11.82 15.98
N HIS A 145 8.62 -11.47 16.03
CA HIS A 145 7.83 -11.26 14.82
C HIS A 145 8.37 -10.11 13.95
N SER A 146 8.92 -9.05 14.57
CA SER A 146 9.51 -7.93 13.84
C SER A 146 10.68 -8.38 12.99
N GLU A 147 11.62 -9.13 13.58
CA GLU A 147 12.77 -9.68 12.87
C GLU A 147 12.35 -10.72 11.83
N LYS A 148 11.38 -11.59 12.14
CA LYS A 148 10.85 -12.54 11.16
C LYS A 148 10.23 -11.82 9.96
N ASN A 149 9.60 -10.66 10.16
CA ASN A 149 9.09 -9.83 9.08
C ASN A 149 10.22 -9.21 8.26
N LYS A 150 11.21 -8.60 8.93
CA LYS A 150 12.40 -8.01 8.33
C LYS A 150 13.08 -9.03 7.41
N TRP A 151 13.45 -10.19 7.93
CA TRP A 151 14.18 -11.23 7.20
C TRP A 151 13.31 -12.12 6.29
N ASN A 152 12.02 -11.82 6.16
CA ASN A 152 11.06 -12.59 5.36
C ASN A 152 11.02 -14.09 5.72
N THR A 153 11.14 -14.42 7.01
CA THR A 153 11.03 -15.79 7.55
C THR A 153 9.69 -16.05 8.25
N MET A 154 8.89 -14.99 8.46
CA MET A 154 7.54 -15.10 9.03
C MET A 154 6.63 -15.99 8.18
N SER A 155 6.05 -17.01 8.81
CA SER A 155 5.06 -17.90 8.20
C SER A 155 3.76 -17.16 7.84
N TYR A 156 2.94 -17.76 6.98
CA TYR A 156 1.64 -17.17 6.66
C TYR A 156 0.74 -17.07 7.91
N LYS A 157 0.76 -18.07 8.80
CA LYS A 157 -0.06 -18.08 10.03
C LYS A 157 0.31 -16.92 10.95
N GLU A 158 1.60 -16.67 11.14
CA GLU A 158 2.10 -15.54 11.95
C GLU A 158 1.77 -14.18 11.31
N ARG A 159 1.75 -14.10 9.97
CA ARG A 159 1.49 -12.84 9.24
C ARG A 159 0.02 -12.44 9.19
N LEU A 160 -0.90 -13.42 9.11
CA LEU A 160 -2.34 -13.15 8.92
C LEU A 160 -2.96 -12.20 9.97
N PRO A 161 -2.63 -12.29 11.28
CA PRO A 161 -3.13 -11.34 12.28
C PRO A 161 -2.77 -9.88 12.00
N TYR A 162 -1.55 -9.60 11.54
CA TYR A 162 -1.13 -8.24 11.17
C TYR A 162 -1.90 -7.72 9.95
N ILE A 163 -2.09 -8.58 8.93
CA ILE A 163 -2.86 -8.22 7.74
C ILE A 163 -4.34 -7.98 8.10
N GLN A 164 -4.95 -8.83 8.94
CA GLN A 164 -6.32 -8.63 9.41
C GLN A 164 -6.47 -7.31 10.16
N THR A 165 -5.54 -7.03 11.08
CA THR A 165 -5.55 -5.80 11.88
C THR A 165 -5.45 -4.58 10.99
N TRP A 166 -4.55 -4.60 10.01
CA TRP A 166 -4.39 -3.51 9.06
C TRP A 166 -5.65 -3.26 8.22
N TRP A 167 -6.28 -4.31 7.68
CA TRP A 167 -7.55 -4.17 6.96
C TRP A 167 -8.69 -3.61 7.84
N ASN A 168 -8.79 -4.07 9.09
CA ASN A 168 -9.80 -3.59 10.04
C ASN A 168 -9.60 -2.12 10.43
N LEU A 169 -8.36 -1.61 10.35
CA LEU A 169 -8.03 -0.22 10.66
C LEU A 169 -8.20 0.70 9.46
N LEU A 170 -8.05 0.19 8.23
CA LEU A 170 -8.06 0.99 7.00
C LEU A 170 -9.28 1.94 6.95
N GLY A 171 -10.51 1.41 7.06
CA GLY A 171 -11.73 2.20 7.03
C GLY A 171 -11.88 3.25 8.12
N ARG A 172 -11.11 3.14 9.22
CA ARG A 172 -11.11 4.10 10.33
C ARG A 172 -10.10 5.23 10.10
N VAL A 173 -9.02 4.95 9.38
CA VAL A 173 -7.94 5.92 9.15
C VAL A 173 -8.07 6.67 7.84
N LEU A 174 -8.93 6.22 6.89
CA LEU A 174 -9.14 6.90 5.60
C LEU A 174 -9.34 8.43 5.80
N PRO A 175 -8.69 9.27 4.97
CA PRO A 175 -8.55 10.71 5.23
C PRO A 175 -9.89 11.42 5.36
N PHE A 176 -10.83 11.16 4.45
CA PHE A 176 -12.07 11.91 4.36
C PHE A 176 -13.28 11.17 4.94
N LYS A 177 -14.20 11.92 5.54
CA LYS A 177 -15.44 11.40 6.12
C LYS A 177 -16.29 10.61 5.11
N PRO A 178 -16.49 11.07 3.84
CA PRO A 178 -17.21 10.28 2.84
C PRO A 178 -16.60 8.90 2.60
N TRP A 179 -15.26 8.80 2.53
CA TRP A 179 -14.57 7.53 2.31
C TRP A 179 -14.75 6.58 3.49
N ARG A 180 -14.59 7.10 4.72
CA ARG A 180 -14.81 6.31 5.95
C ARG A 180 -16.24 5.80 6.02
N HIS A 181 -17.22 6.68 5.76
CA HIS A 181 -18.63 6.32 5.80
C HIS A 181 -18.97 5.25 4.75
N ALA A 182 -18.53 5.44 3.50
CA ALA A 182 -18.74 4.47 2.42
C ALA A 182 -18.10 3.11 2.73
N TRP A 183 -16.87 3.12 3.27
CA TRP A 183 -16.18 1.91 3.68
C TRP A 183 -16.90 1.18 4.83
N GLN A 184 -17.30 1.89 5.88
CA GLN A 184 -18.01 1.31 7.03
C GLN A 184 -19.35 0.69 6.63
N ARG A 185 -20.10 1.35 5.74
CA ARG A 185 -21.33 0.78 5.16
C ARG A 185 -21.04 -0.47 4.33
N GLY A 186 -19.96 -0.46 3.57
CA GLY A 186 -19.48 -1.64 2.84
C GLY A 186 -19.19 -2.81 3.78
N GLU A 187 -18.42 -2.58 4.86
CA GLU A 187 -18.13 -3.62 5.87
C GLU A 187 -19.39 -4.13 6.57
N THR A 188 -20.37 -3.26 6.82
CA THR A 188 -21.67 -3.65 7.41
C THR A 188 -22.45 -4.54 6.44
N SER A 189 -22.40 -4.25 5.15
CA SER A 189 -23.14 -4.96 4.11
C SER A 189 -22.52 -6.32 3.75
N MET A 190 -21.20 -6.41 3.62
CA MET A 190 -20.53 -7.61 3.08
C MET A 190 -19.48 -8.24 4.00
N GLY A 191 -19.35 -7.71 5.23
CA GLY A 191 -18.36 -8.16 6.21
C GLY A 191 -16.95 -7.63 5.95
N ARG A 192 -16.04 -7.95 6.88
CA ARG A 192 -14.64 -7.55 6.84
C ARG A 192 -13.80 -8.44 5.91
N ALA A 193 -12.57 -8.00 5.63
CA ALA A 193 -11.62 -8.70 4.78
C ALA A 193 -11.45 -10.18 5.20
N PRO A 194 -11.71 -11.16 4.30
CA PRO A 194 -11.65 -12.58 4.64
C PRO A 194 -10.22 -13.13 4.52
N VAL A 195 -9.25 -12.57 5.25
CA VAL A 195 -7.82 -12.84 5.04
C VAL A 195 -7.45 -14.33 5.20
N LYS A 196 -8.15 -15.05 6.08
CA LYS A 196 -7.97 -16.50 6.30
C LYS A 196 -8.31 -17.34 5.07
N LYS A 197 -9.16 -16.83 4.16
CA LYS A 197 -9.53 -17.49 2.90
C LYS A 197 -8.52 -17.23 1.77
N GLY A 198 -7.44 -16.48 2.04
CA GLY A 198 -6.33 -16.25 1.12
C GLY A 198 -6.63 -15.24 0.00
N LYS A 199 -5.64 -15.00 -0.85
CA LYS A 199 -5.65 -13.90 -1.84
C LYS A 199 -6.89 -13.82 -2.73
N LYS A 200 -7.42 -14.94 -3.23
CA LYS A 200 -8.57 -14.94 -4.15
C LYS A 200 -9.81 -14.36 -3.47
N ALA A 201 -10.07 -14.78 -2.24
CA ALA A 201 -11.21 -14.29 -1.46
C ALA A 201 -11.05 -12.82 -1.07
N VAL A 202 -9.84 -12.39 -0.69
CA VAL A 202 -9.58 -10.99 -0.35
C VAL A 202 -9.71 -10.08 -1.57
N LEU A 203 -9.21 -10.51 -2.74
CA LEU A 203 -9.38 -9.76 -4.00
C LEU A 203 -10.84 -9.63 -4.39
N ALA A 204 -11.62 -10.72 -4.34
CA ALA A 204 -13.05 -10.69 -4.66
C ALA A 204 -13.83 -9.80 -3.68
N TRP A 205 -13.49 -9.85 -2.38
CA TRP A 205 -14.06 -8.95 -1.39
C TRP A 205 -13.71 -7.49 -1.66
N LEU A 206 -12.43 -7.18 -1.90
CA LEU A 206 -11.98 -5.80 -2.13
C LEU A 206 -12.57 -5.21 -3.41
N TYR A 207 -12.76 -6.02 -4.45
CA TYR A 207 -13.46 -5.59 -5.67
C TYR A 207 -14.92 -5.20 -5.41
N ARG A 208 -15.63 -5.96 -4.58
CA ARG A 208 -16.99 -5.61 -4.17
C ARG A 208 -17.00 -4.37 -3.27
N MET A 209 -16.00 -4.22 -2.40
CA MET A 209 -15.82 -3.01 -1.58
C MET A 209 -15.59 -1.78 -2.45
N GLU A 210 -14.71 -1.83 -3.45
CA GLU A 210 -14.48 -0.74 -4.41
C GLU A 210 -15.79 -0.33 -5.07
N LYS A 211 -16.50 -1.26 -5.72
CA LYS A 211 -17.80 -0.96 -6.32
C LYS A 211 -18.81 -0.35 -5.35
N TYR A 212 -18.85 -0.85 -4.11
CA TYR A 212 -19.76 -0.34 -3.10
C TYR A 212 -19.40 1.08 -2.68
N VAL A 213 -18.11 1.36 -2.45
CA VAL A 213 -17.61 2.68 -2.09
C VAL A 213 -17.91 3.67 -3.21
N CYS A 214 -17.56 3.33 -4.45
CA CYS A 214 -17.77 4.18 -5.60
C CYS A 214 -19.26 4.45 -5.85
N LYS A 215 -20.13 3.44 -5.73
CA LYS A 215 -21.59 3.64 -5.79
C LYS A 215 -22.08 4.56 -4.67
N THR A 216 -21.60 4.37 -3.44
CA THR A 216 -22.02 5.16 -2.27
C THR A 216 -21.59 6.61 -2.37
N MET A 217 -20.44 6.86 -2.99
CA MET A 217 -19.88 8.19 -3.20
C MET A 217 -20.30 8.83 -4.53
N ALA A 218 -21.10 8.14 -5.34
CA ALA A 218 -21.47 8.55 -6.70
C ALA A 218 -20.25 8.89 -7.58
N GLU A 219 -19.19 8.07 -7.50
CA GLU A 219 -18.01 8.21 -8.33
C GLU A 219 -18.34 7.91 -9.80
N GLU A 220 -18.00 8.82 -10.70
CA GLU A 220 -18.17 8.64 -12.16
C GLU A 220 -17.02 7.84 -12.81
N ALA A 221 -16.00 7.48 -12.02
CA ALA A 221 -14.81 6.82 -12.53
C ALA A 221 -15.14 5.41 -13.08
N PRO A 222 -14.61 5.04 -14.26
CA PRO A 222 -14.86 3.73 -14.85
C PRO A 222 -14.17 2.63 -14.04
N HIS A 223 -14.90 1.55 -13.80
CA HIS A 223 -14.39 0.38 -13.09
C HIS A 223 -14.02 -0.73 -14.06
N ASN A 224 -12.93 -1.44 -13.79
CA ASN A 224 -12.62 -2.67 -14.50
C ASN A 224 -13.65 -3.78 -14.18
N SER A 225 -13.85 -4.71 -15.12
CA SER A 225 -14.44 -6.01 -14.77
C SER A 225 -13.53 -6.74 -13.79
N PHE A 226 -14.07 -7.66 -12.98
CA PHE A 226 -13.26 -8.41 -12.01
C PHE A 226 -12.13 -9.20 -12.71
N ASP A 227 -12.43 -9.77 -13.88
CA ASP A 227 -11.44 -10.46 -14.69
C ASP A 227 -10.39 -9.49 -15.27
N GLY A 228 -10.82 -8.30 -15.68
CA GLY A 228 -9.91 -7.23 -16.14
C GLY A 228 -8.94 -6.81 -15.03
N LEU A 229 -9.45 -6.59 -13.82
CA LEU A 229 -8.65 -6.29 -12.64
C LEU A 229 -7.68 -7.43 -12.32
N CYS A 230 -8.14 -8.69 -12.32
CA CYS A 230 -7.28 -9.85 -12.07
C CYS A 230 -6.16 -9.96 -13.11
N LYS A 231 -6.46 -9.75 -14.40
CA LYS A 231 -5.47 -9.73 -15.49
C LYS A 231 -4.44 -8.63 -15.28
N GLU A 232 -4.89 -7.43 -14.91
CA GLU A 232 -4.01 -6.29 -14.67
C GLU A 232 -3.07 -6.54 -13.48
N ILE A 233 -3.61 -6.91 -12.31
CA ILE A 233 -2.82 -7.23 -11.11
C ILE A 233 -1.78 -8.33 -11.42
N THR A 234 -2.18 -9.35 -12.18
CA THR A 234 -1.29 -10.44 -12.58
C THR A 234 -0.15 -9.93 -13.47
N ALA A 235 -0.43 -9.04 -14.43
CA ALA A 235 0.60 -8.43 -15.29
C ALA A 235 1.64 -7.60 -14.52
N PHE A 236 1.30 -7.09 -13.33
CA PHE A 236 2.22 -6.37 -12.43
C PHE A 236 2.80 -7.25 -11.30
N SER A 237 2.58 -8.57 -11.35
CA SER A 237 3.23 -9.50 -10.44
C SER A 237 4.73 -9.61 -10.76
N SER A 238 5.58 -9.42 -9.74
CA SER A 238 7.03 -9.31 -9.93
C SER A 238 7.81 -10.61 -9.78
N GLY A 239 7.15 -11.71 -9.37
CA GLY A 239 7.78 -13.00 -9.09
C GLY A 239 8.91 -12.93 -8.04
N CYS A 240 9.02 -11.84 -7.28
CA CYS A 240 10.19 -11.57 -6.45
C CYS A 240 10.29 -12.45 -5.20
N GLY A 241 9.27 -13.26 -4.89
CA GLY A 241 9.29 -14.17 -3.73
C GLY A 241 10.47 -15.14 -3.76
N LYS A 242 10.80 -15.68 -4.95
CA LYS A 242 11.88 -16.64 -5.16
C LYS A 242 13.28 -15.99 -5.32
N LYS A 243 13.34 -14.66 -5.42
CA LYS A 243 14.61 -13.96 -5.69
C LYS A 243 15.42 -13.82 -4.41
N THR A 244 16.66 -14.29 -4.41
CA THR A 244 17.58 -14.23 -3.26
C THR A 244 18.84 -13.41 -3.54
N SER A 245 19.10 -13.01 -4.80
CA SER A 245 20.32 -12.29 -5.17
C SER A 245 20.49 -10.96 -4.42
N PRO A 246 21.72 -10.62 -3.96
CA PRO A 246 22.01 -9.40 -3.20
C PRO A 246 21.81 -8.13 -4.02
N ARG A 247 21.91 -8.27 -5.34
CA ARG A 247 21.75 -7.16 -6.30
C ARG A 247 20.30 -6.70 -6.39
N ILE A 248 19.33 -7.52 -5.96
CA ILE A 248 17.91 -7.21 -6.09
C ILE A 248 17.39 -6.72 -4.74
N LYS A 249 17.30 -5.39 -4.60
CA LYS A 249 16.83 -4.75 -3.36
C LYS A 249 15.42 -4.15 -3.48
N THR A 250 14.76 -4.33 -4.64
CA THR A 250 13.40 -3.82 -4.92
C THR A 250 12.66 -4.77 -5.87
N CYS A 251 11.37 -5.02 -5.61
CA CYS A 251 10.53 -5.83 -6.51
C CYS A 251 10.17 -5.03 -7.78
N ARG A 252 11.02 -5.06 -8.82
CA ARG A 252 10.69 -4.57 -10.17
C ARG A 252 10.62 -5.76 -11.14
N ALA A 253 9.52 -5.86 -11.87
CA ALA A 253 9.34 -6.88 -12.89
C ALA A 253 10.04 -6.46 -14.19
N LYS A 254 10.53 -7.43 -14.98
CA LYS A 254 11.09 -7.17 -16.33
C LYS A 254 10.00 -6.53 -17.19
N LYS A 255 10.34 -5.49 -17.97
CA LYS A 255 9.36 -4.86 -18.88
C LYS A 255 8.86 -5.91 -19.88
N ASP A 256 7.56 -5.95 -20.11
CA ASP A 256 6.91 -6.76 -21.14
C ASP A 256 5.87 -5.91 -21.89
N SER A 257 5.47 -6.36 -23.08
CA SER A 257 4.57 -5.63 -23.98
C SER A 257 3.19 -5.42 -23.37
N ALA A 258 2.61 -6.45 -22.74
CA ALA A 258 1.33 -6.38 -22.04
C ALA A 258 1.29 -5.29 -20.97
N ARG A 259 2.34 -5.21 -20.13
CA ARG A 259 2.48 -4.16 -19.12
C ARG A 259 2.65 -2.77 -19.73
N SER A 260 3.36 -2.68 -20.85
CA SER A 260 3.59 -1.40 -21.52
C SER A 260 2.30 -0.85 -22.12
N THR A 261 1.44 -1.72 -22.66
CA THR A 261 0.09 -1.39 -23.10
C THR A 261 -0.79 -0.96 -21.93
N LEU A 262 -0.84 -1.72 -20.83
CA LEU A 262 -1.62 -1.35 -19.64
C LEU A 262 -1.18 0.00 -19.06
N ARG A 263 0.13 0.27 -19.02
CA ARG A 263 0.66 1.57 -18.59
C ARG A 263 0.23 2.72 -19.47
N ARG A 264 0.29 2.57 -20.79
CA ARG A 264 -0.18 3.61 -21.73
C ARG A 264 -1.66 3.89 -21.56
N ASN A 265 -2.48 2.83 -21.45
CA ASN A 265 -3.92 2.97 -21.23
C ASN A 265 -4.22 3.73 -19.93
N ARG A 266 -3.49 3.40 -18.85
CA ARG A 266 -3.59 4.13 -17.58
C ARG A 266 -3.19 5.60 -17.71
N MET A 267 -2.04 5.89 -18.33
CA MET A 267 -1.58 7.29 -18.49
C MET A 267 -2.59 8.13 -19.27
N LYS A 268 -3.22 7.55 -20.30
CA LYS A 268 -4.29 8.21 -21.08
C LYS A 268 -5.53 8.52 -20.22
N ASN A 269 -5.91 7.63 -19.31
CA ASN A 269 -7.05 7.85 -18.41
C ASN A 269 -6.72 8.80 -17.25
N TYR A 270 -5.47 8.78 -16.75
CA TYR A 270 -4.98 9.67 -15.68
C TYR A 270 -4.84 11.12 -16.13
N SER A 271 -4.40 11.36 -17.38
CA SER A 271 -4.34 12.72 -17.94
C SER A 271 -5.72 13.35 -18.14
N GLN A 272 -6.76 12.52 -18.32
CA GLN A 272 -8.15 12.97 -18.45
C GLN A 272 -8.80 13.29 -17.10
N SER A 273 -8.25 12.81 -15.98
CA SER A 273 -8.78 12.95 -14.62
C SER A 273 -7.93 13.85 -13.71
N GLY A 274 -7.01 14.65 -14.27
CA GLY A 274 -6.28 15.69 -13.54
C GLY A 274 -5.26 15.19 -12.51
N GLY A 275 -4.78 13.95 -12.62
CA GLY A 275 -3.82 13.39 -11.67
C GLY A 275 -2.38 13.87 -11.89
N PHE A 276 -1.84 14.67 -10.96
CA PHE A 276 -0.40 14.94 -10.88
C PHE A 276 0.33 13.74 -10.25
N LEU A 277 1.45 13.32 -10.88
CA LEU A 277 2.41 12.36 -10.34
C LEU A 277 3.45 13.05 -9.46
#